data_AF-A0A949CFV6-F1
#
_entry.id   AF-A0A949CFV6-F1
#
_cell.length_a   1.000
_cell.length_b   1.000
_cell.length_c   1.000
_cell.angle_alpha   90.00
_cell.angle_beta   90.00
_cell.angle_gamma   90.00
#
_symmetry.space_group_name_H-M   'P 1'
#
loop_
_entity.id
_entity.type
_entity.pdbx_description
1 polymer ?
#
loop_
_entity_poly.entity_id
_entity_poly.type
_entity_poly.pdbx_seq_one_letter_code
_entity_poly.pdbx_strand_id
1 'polypeptide(L)'
;MGVWALPQTVKQAKELQKLVAKPLSPKVATDKLYNLLGDDDLFDLIEAEEEKFGNDCDVRILVELSLSKFLSEKENATKPWEKEAFKICQNICKSIEELHIPY
;
A
#
# COMPACT_ATOMS: atom_id res chain seq x y z
N MET A 1 -14.97 7.50 4.63
CA MET A 1 -14.23 7.13 3.41
C MET A 1 -13.41 8.31 2.97
N GLY A 2 -12.32 8.54 3.69
CA GLY A 2 -11.35 9.59 3.43
C GLY A 2 -9.97 8.97 3.35
N VAL A 3 -9.19 9.46 2.40
CA VAL A 3 -7.76 9.19 2.33
C VAL A 3 -7.08 10.30 3.12
N TRP A 4 -6.40 9.94 4.22
CA TRP A 4 -5.72 10.92 5.06
C TRP A 4 -4.19 10.85 4.94
N ALA A 5 -3.64 9.72 4.49
CA ALA A 5 -2.20 9.55 4.31
C ALA A 5 -1.87 8.87 2.97
N LEU A 6 -0.92 9.46 2.23
CA LEU A 6 -0.39 8.89 1.00
C LEU A 6 1.14 9.00 1.01
N PRO A 7 1.87 8.04 0.41
CA PRO A 7 3.33 8.01 0.38
C PRO A 7 3.89 8.92 -0.71
N GLN A 8 3.51 10.20 -0.66
CA GLN A 8 3.81 11.17 -1.72
C GLN A 8 5.24 11.70 -1.66
N THR A 9 5.93 11.47 -0.54
CA THR A 9 7.32 11.87 -0.32
C THR A 9 8.28 10.69 -0.45
N VAL A 10 9.53 10.96 -0.81
CA VAL A 10 10.55 9.92 -1.02
C VAL A 10 10.79 9.10 0.26
N LYS A 11 10.72 9.75 1.43
CA LYS A 11 10.89 9.07 2.73
C LYS A 11 9.79 8.04 2.95
N GLN A 12 8.53 8.45 2.81
CA GLN A 12 7.38 7.56 2.98
C GLN A 12 7.38 6.42 1.96
N ALA A 13 7.69 6.71 0.69
CA ALA A 13 7.78 5.69 -0.35
C ALA A 13 8.88 4.65 -0.06
N LYS A 14 10.06 5.08 0.45
CA LYS A 14 11.12 4.15 0.87
C LYS A 14 10.74 3.33 2.10
N GLU A 15 10.02 3.91 3.05
CA GLU A 15 9.49 3.17 4.19
C GLU A 15 8.49 2.12 3.74
N LEU A 16 7.55 2.49 2.85
CA LEU A 16 6.61 1.56 2.26
C LEU A 16 7.32 0.43 1.50
N GLN A 17 8.36 0.76 0.72
CA GLN A 17 9.18 -0.22 0.00
C GLN A 17 9.81 -1.24 0.94
N LYS A 18 10.36 -0.79 2.08
CA LYS A 18 10.95 -1.69 3.07
C LYS A 18 9.90 -2.54 3.79
N LEU A 19 8.70 -1.98 3.96
CA LEU A 19 7.58 -2.63 4.61
C LEU A 19 7.07 -3.81 3.77
N VAL A 20 6.76 -3.55 2.50
CA VAL A 20 6.23 -4.55 1.54
C VAL A 20 7.28 -5.55 1.04
N ALA A 21 8.57 -5.29 1.29
CA ALA A 21 9.64 -6.24 1.02
C ALA A 21 9.60 -7.49 1.92
N LYS A 22 8.82 -7.46 3.01
CA LYS A 22 8.59 -8.60 3.91
C LYS A 22 7.10 -8.95 3.92
N PRO A 23 6.74 -10.21 4.26
CA PRO A 23 5.35 -10.59 4.47
C PRO A 23 4.69 -9.62 5.45
N LEU A 24 3.51 -9.11 5.08
CA LEU A 24 2.85 -8.06 5.82
C LEU A 24 1.55 -8.59 6.38
N SER A 25 1.52 -8.79 7.70
CA SER A 25 0.32 -9.21 8.41
C SER A 25 -0.64 -8.03 8.63
N PRO A 26 -1.96 -8.26 8.73
CA PRO A 26 -2.98 -7.23 8.89
C PRO A 26 -2.68 -6.26 10.04
N LYS A 27 -2.25 -6.76 11.19
CA LYS A 27 -1.89 -5.95 12.37
C LYS A 27 -0.69 -5.03 12.17
N VAL A 28 0.33 -5.52 11.46
CA VAL A 28 1.53 -4.71 11.17
C VAL A 28 1.20 -3.70 10.08
N ALA A 29 0.40 -4.11 9.11
CA ALA A 29 -0.08 -3.26 8.03
C ALA A 29 -0.90 -2.10 8.58
N THR A 30 -1.92 -2.35 9.41
CA THR A 30 -2.77 -1.30 9.99
C THR A 30 -1.94 -0.28 10.78
N ASP A 31 -1.04 -0.69 11.66
CA ASP A 31 -0.18 0.24 12.41
C ASP A 31 0.75 1.09 11.51
N LYS A 32 1.41 0.43 10.54
CA LYS A 32 2.44 1.06 9.72
C LYS A 32 1.88 1.87 8.55
N LEU A 33 0.84 1.36 7.91
CA LEU A 33 0.15 2.02 6.80
C LEU A 33 -0.66 3.20 7.29
N TYR A 34 -1.11 3.23 8.56
CA TYR A 34 -1.92 4.34 9.07
C TYR A 34 -1.29 5.72 8.80
N ASN A 35 0.04 5.81 8.92
CA ASN A 35 0.81 7.03 8.69
C ASN A 35 1.44 7.12 7.29
N LEU A 36 1.40 6.05 6.49
CA LEU A 36 2.03 5.96 5.17
C LEU A 36 1.01 5.94 4.03
N LEU A 37 0.03 5.04 4.11
CA LEU A 37 -1.04 4.78 3.15
C LEU A 37 -2.35 4.58 3.94
N GLY A 38 -2.89 5.68 4.43
CA GLY A 38 -4.08 5.73 5.26
C GLY A 38 -5.32 5.99 4.42
N ASP A 39 -6.09 4.94 4.21
CA ASP A 39 -7.28 4.88 3.36
C ASP A 39 -8.33 4.02 4.05
N ASP A 40 -9.52 4.58 4.34
CA ASP A 40 -10.61 3.84 4.98
C ASP A 40 -10.92 2.54 4.22
N ASP A 41 -11.06 2.61 2.88
CA ASP A 41 -11.42 1.45 2.05
C ASP A 41 -10.37 0.33 2.13
N LEU A 42 -9.07 0.68 2.12
CA LEU A 42 -7.98 -0.29 2.33
C LEU A 42 -8.06 -0.95 3.71
N PHE A 43 -8.32 -0.19 4.76
CA PHE A 43 -8.38 -0.71 6.13
C PHE A 43 -9.57 -1.65 6.30
N ASP A 44 -10.74 -1.28 5.77
CA ASP A 44 -11.92 -2.16 5.76
C ASP A 44 -11.63 -3.48 5.03
N LEU A 45 -10.90 -3.44 3.91
CA LEU A 45 -10.49 -4.64 3.18
C LEU A 45 -9.51 -5.51 3.97
N ILE A 46 -8.55 -4.89 4.67
CA ILE A 46 -7.58 -5.60 5.52
C ILE A 46 -8.31 -6.30 6.67
N GLU A 47 -9.24 -5.61 7.35
CA GLU A 47 -10.03 -6.21 8.43
C GLU A 47 -10.90 -7.36 7.91
N ALA A 48 -11.56 -7.18 6.76
CA ALA A 48 -12.37 -8.23 6.15
C ALA A 48 -11.55 -9.48 5.74
N GLU A 49 -10.31 -9.29 5.28
CA GLU A 49 -9.38 -10.39 5.00
C GLU A 49 -8.85 -11.04 6.28
N GLU A 50 -8.54 -10.27 7.32
CA GLU A 50 -8.16 -10.80 8.63
C GLU A 50 -9.29 -11.68 9.22
N GLU A 51 -10.54 -11.25 9.09
CA GLU A 51 -11.70 -12.04 9.54
C GLU A 51 -11.90 -13.33 8.73
N LYS A 52 -11.61 -13.31 7.42
CA LYS A 52 -11.81 -14.47 6.53
C LYS A 52 -10.67 -15.49 6.55
N PHE A 53 -9.43 -15.02 6.47
CA PHE A 53 -8.23 -15.85 6.30
C PHE A 53 -7.38 -15.92 7.58
N GLY A 54 -7.66 -15.07 8.57
CA GLY A 54 -6.91 -14.98 9.81
C GLY A 54 -5.72 -14.02 9.72
N ASN A 55 -5.02 -13.88 10.85
CA ASN A 55 -3.95 -12.90 11.04
C ASN A 55 -2.62 -13.22 10.31
N ASP A 56 -2.56 -14.35 9.61
CA ASP A 56 -1.42 -14.76 8.75
C ASP A 56 -1.66 -14.40 7.28
N CYS A 57 -2.78 -13.74 6.94
CA CYS A 57 -3.03 -13.29 5.58
C CYS A 57 -2.00 -12.24 5.13
N ASP A 58 -1.58 -12.34 3.87
CA ASP A 58 -0.55 -11.49 3.30
C ASP A 58 -1.19 -10.29 2.59
N VAL A 59 -1.34 -9.18 3.31
CA VAL A 59 -2.11 -8.01 2.80
C VAL A 59 -1.33 -7.15 1.81
N ARG A 60 -0.13 -7.58 1.40
CA ARG A 60 0.69 -6.87 0.41
C ARG A 60 -0.05 -6.62 -0.90
N ILE A 61 -0.91 -7.54 -1.31
CA ILE A 61 -1.74 -7.42 -2.52
C ILE A 61 -2.76 -6.28 -2.36
N LEU A 62 -3.41 -6.16 -1.20
CA LEU A 62 -4.35 -5.07 -0.93
C LEU A 62 -3.65 -3.71 -0.95
N VAL A 63 -2.47 -3.64 -0.34
CA VAL A 63 -1.63 -2.43 -0.33
C VAL A 63 -1.23 -2.06 -1.75
N GLU A 64 -0.85 -3.04 -2.57
CA GLU A 64 -0.51 -2.84 -3.97
C GLU A 64 -1.69 -2.29 -4.77
N LEU A 65 -2.86 -2.91 -4.67
CA LEU A 65 -4.07 -2.48 -5.37
C LEU A 65 -4.47 -1.04 -4.99
N SER A 66 -4.48 -0.74 -3.70
CA SER A 66 -4.79 0.61 -3.20
C SER A 66 -3.73 1.62 -3.66
N LEU A 67 -2.44 1.28 -3.57
CA LEU A 67 -1.36 2.13 -4.04
C LEU A 67 -1.44 2.39 -5.56
N SER A 68 -1.69 1.35 -6.37
CA SER A 68 -1.81 1.43 -7.83
C SER A 68 -2.99 2.32 -8.24
N LYS A 69 -4.11 2.22 -7.51
CA LYS A 69 -5.26 3.12 -7.65
C LYS A 69 -4.83 4.57 -7.41
N PHE A 70 -4.15 4.87 -6.30
CA PHE A 70 -3.68 6.24 -6.02
C PHE A 70 -2.63 6.76 -7.00
N LEU A 71 -1.78 5.90 -7.55
CA LEU A 71 -0.82 6.28 -8.57
C LEU A 71 -1.52 6.63 -9.89
N SER A 72 -2.59 5.91 -10.23
CA SER A 72 -3.44 6.20 -11.38
C SER A 72 -4.24 7.49 -11.16
N GLU A 73 -4.73 7.69 -9.95
CA GLU A 73 -5.48 8.88 -9.50
C GLU A 73 -4.56 9.98 -8.93
N LYS A 74 -3.29 10.02 -9.30
CA LYS A 74 -2.31 10.99 -8.76
C LYS A 74 -2.74 12.45 -8.92
N GLU A 75 -3.59 12.74 -9.89
CA GLU A 75 -4.14 14.07 -10.18
C GLU A 75 -5.23 14.48 -9.18
N ASN A 76 -5.90 13.49 -8.56
CA ASN A 76 -6.89 13.70 -7.49
C ASN A 76 -6.23 13.81 -6.10
N ALA A 77 -4.92 13.56 -6.00
CA ALA A 77 -4.22 13.61 -4.73
C ALA A 77 -4.16 15.04 -4.18
N THR A 78 -4.40 15.18 -2.88
CA THR A 78 -4.47 16.50 -2.20
C THR A 78 -3.15 17.28 -2.26
N LYS A 79 -2.03 16.57 -2.43
CA LYS A 79 -0.70 17.14 -2.64
C LYS A 79 -0.08 16.56 -3.91
N PRO A 80 0.87 17.26 -4.55
CA PRO A 80 1.61 16.70 -5.67
C PRO A 80 2.53 15.56 -5.20
N TRP A 81 2.62 14.52 -6.03
CA TRP A 81 3.56 13.42 -5.81
C TRP A 81 4.98 13.85 -6.20
N GLU A 82 5.96 13.54 -5.35
CA GLU A 82 7.35 13.67 -5.74
C GLU A 82 7.68 12.66 -6.85
N LYS A 83 8.43 13.09 -7.87
CA LYS A 83 8.80 12.22 -9.01
C LYS A 83 9.52 10.94 -8.58
N GLU A 84 10.38 11.04 -7.58
CA GLU A 84 11.09 9.89 -7.01
C GLU A 84 10.16 9.00 -6.18
N ALA A 85 9.30 9.57 -5.35
CA ALA A 85 8.32 8.81 -4.56
C ALA A 85 7.37 8.01 -5.45
N PHE A 86 6.88 8.66 -6.51
CA PHE A 86 6.02 8.04 -7.52
C PHE A 86 6.70 6.85 -8.19
N LYS A 87 7.96 7.00 -8.62
CA LYS A 87 8.74 5.90 -9.21
C LYS A 87 8.94 4.73 -8.24
N ILE A 88 9.23 5.03 -6.97
CA ILE A 88 9.42 3.99 -5.95
C ILE A 88 8.11 3.21 -5.76
N CYS A 89 6.98 3.91 -5.62
CA CYS A 89 5.68 3.29 -5.46
C CYS A 89 5.26 2.45 -6.68
N GLN A 90 5.53 2.93 -7.90
CA GLN A 90 5.32 2.13 -9.11
C GLN A 90 6.18 0.86 -9.11
N ASN A 91 7.43 0.95 -8.67
CA ASN A 91 8.31 -0.20 -8.61
C ASN A 91 7.86 -1.21 -7.56
N ILE A 92 7.31 -0.74 -6.43
CA ILE A 92 6.67 -1.60 -5.42
C ILE A 92 5.54 -2.40 -6.05
N CYS A 93 4.60 -1.74 -6.75
CA CYS A 93 3.49 -2.44 -7.38
C CYS A 93 3.97 -3.52 -8.35
N LYS A 94 4.93 -3.18 -9.21
CA LYS A 94 5.52 -4.15 -10.15
C LYS A 94 6.19 -5.32 -9.45
N SER A 95 6.98 -5.08 -8.39
CA SER A 95 7.64 -6.16 -7.66
C SER A 95 6.64 -7.10 -6.97
N ILE A 96 5.50 -6.60 -6.51
CA ILE A 96 4.44 -7.41 -5.91
C ILE A 96 3.69 -8.20 -6.99
N GLU A 97 3.39 -7.59 -8.13
CA GLU A 97 2.80 -8.27 -9.29
C GLU A 97 3.71 -9.39 -9.83
N GLU A 98 5.02 -9.16 -9.93
CA GLU A 98 6.01 -10.16 -10.36
C GLU A 98 6.15 -11.33 -9.37
N LEU A 99 5.94 -11.10 -8.07
CA LEU A 99 5.90 -12.19 -7.07
C LEU A 99 4.66 -13.08 -7.24
N HIS A 100 3.63 -12.59 -7.93
CA HIS A 100 2.36 -13.25 -8.17
C HIS A 100 2.21 -13.69 -9.63
N ILE A 101 3.31 -14.13 -10.27
CA ILE A 101 3.23 -14.88 -11.54
C ILE A 101 2.80 -16.32 -11.20
N PRO A 102 1.55 -16.75 -11.47
CA PRO A 102 1.23 -18.15 -11.45
C PRO A 102 1.96 -18.81 -12.62
N TYR A 103 2.86 -19.74 -12.31
CA TYR A 103 3.42 -20.66 -13.31
C TYR A 103 2.34 -21.55 -13.92
#